data_AF-A0A5D3ATI3-F1
#
_entry.id   AF-A0A5D3ATI3-F1
#
_cell.length_a   1.000
_cell.length_b   1.000
_cell.length_c   1.000
_cell.angle_alpha   90.00
_cell.angle_beta   90.00
_cell.angle_gamma   90.00
#
_symmetry.space_group_name_H-M   'P 1'
#
loop_
_entity.id
_entity.type
_entity.pdbx_description
1 polymer ?
#
loop_
_entity_poly.entity_id
_entity_poly.type
_entity_poly.pdbx_seq_one_letter_code
_entity_poly.pdbx_strand_id
1 'polypeptide(L)'
;MSAYPLPQIQKPAPDFAGTAVKEGSFEEIKLADYKGKWTVLFFYPMDFTFVCPTEILAFNKALDQFSAIGAELIGLADRNHAAAKAYGVLLPEEGVALRGTFFIDPTGTLRAMHVHDLPVGRSVEETIRVVKAFQFTDEHGEVCPAGWEEGKDTIDTANKEVYFSKQ
;
A
#
# COMPACT_ATOMS: atom_id res chain seq x y z
N MET A 1 -19.70 -14.48 -12.12
CA MET A 1 -18.70 -13.57 -12.73
C MET A 1 -18.85 -12.22 -12.05
N SER A 2 -17.85 -11.76 -11.31
CA SER A 2 -17.94 -10.48 -10.57
C SER A 2 -17.93 -9.31 -11.57
N ALA A 3 -18.95 -8.45 -11.52
CA ALA A 3 -19.14 -7.29 -12.40
C ALA A 3 -18.25 -6.08 -12.06
N TYR A 4 -17.18 -6.28 -11.29
CA TYR A 4 -16.26 -5.22 -10.88
C TYR A 4 -14.88 -5.48 -11.48
N PRO A 5 -14.30 -4.49 -12.19
CA PRO A 5 -12.93 -4.62 -12.67
C PRO A 5 -12.00 -4.76 -11.48
N LEU A 6 -11.14 -5.77 -11.51
CA LEU A 6 -10.06 -5.95 -10.53
C LEU A 6 -9.12 -4.74 -10.55
N PRO A 7 -8.47 -4.40 -9.42
CA PRO A 7 -7.48 -3.32 -9.41
C PRO A 7 -6.34 -3.63 -10.39
N GLN A 8 -5.87 -2.61 -11.11
CA GLN A 8 -4.80 -2.74 -12.10
C GLN A 8 -3.70 -1.73 -11.80
N ILE A 9 -2.46 -2.20 -11.77
CA ILE A 9 -1.29 -1.34 -11.66
C ILE A 9 -1.22 -0.43 -12.90
N GLN A 10 -0.76 0.81 -12.73
CA GLN A 10 -0.75 1.90 -13.72
C GLN A 10 -2.14 2.43 -14.11
N LYS A 11 -3.20 2.04 -13.40
CA LYS A 11 -4.54 2.62 -13.54
C LYS A 11 -4.92 3.38 -12.27
N PRO A 12 -5.91 4.29 -12.34
CA PRO A 12 -6.47 4.88 -11.14
C PRO A 12 -6.88 3.80 -10.13
N ALA A 13 -6.50 3.98 -8.88
CA ALA A 13 -6.91 3.07 -7.81
C ALA A 13 -8.44 3.10 -7.65
N PRO A 14 -9.09 1.96 -7.34
CA PRO A 14 -10.53 1.96 -7.08
C PRO A 14 -10.89 2.94 -5.96
N ASP A 15 -11.93 3.73 -6.17
CA ASP A 15 -12.38 4.68 -5.15
C ASP A 15 -12.90 3.93 -3.92
N PHE A 16 -12.75 4.55 -2.75
CA PHE A 16 -13.32 4.07 -1.50
C PHE A 16 -13.80 5.24 -0.67
N ALA A 17 -14.83 4.99 0.13
CA ALA A 17 -15.26 5.87 1.21
C ALA A 17 -15.62 5.01 2.41
N GLY A 18 -15.32 5.48 3.62
CA GLY A 18 -15.72 4.81 4.84
C GLY A 18 -15.27 5.54 6.09
N THR A 19 -15.77 5.05 7.23
CA THR A 19 -15.41 5.57 8.53
C THR A 19 -14.06 5.01 8.98
N ALA A 20 -13.10 5.88 9.25
CA ALA A 20 -11.83 5.55 9.89
C ALA A 20 -11.81 6.03 11.34
N VAL A 21 -10.95 5.40 12.15
CA VAL A 21 -10.66 5.87 13.51
C VAL A 21 -9.33 6.60 13.48
N LYS A 22 -9.35 7.89 13.83
CA LYS A 22 -8.15 8.72 13.92
C LYS A 22 -8.10 9.34 15.30
N GLU A 23 -7.03 9.08 16.06
CA GLU A 23 -6.86 9.65 17.42
C GLU A 23 -8.06 9.41 18.38
N GLY A 24 -8.81 8.32 18.16
CA GLY A 24 -9.99 7.97 18.97
C GLY A 24 -11.29 8.66 18.53
N SER A 25 -11.29 9.49 17.49
CA SER A 25 -12.49 9.99 16.82
C SER A 25 -12.83 9.12 15.61
N PHE A 26 -14.13 9.06 15.27
CA PHE A 26 -14.59 8.50 14.00
C PHE A 26 -14.65 9.62 12.97
N GLU A 27 -13.96 9.44 11.85
CA GLU A 27 -13.94 10.38 10.73
C GLU A 27 -14.34 9.66 9.44
N GLU A 28 -15.18 10.30 8.63
CA GLU A 28 -15.43 9.83 7.26
C GLU A 28 -14.26 10.21 6.38
N ILE A 29 -13.67 9.22 5.73
CA ILE A 29 -12.57 9.40 4.79
C ILE A 29 -12.97 8.85 3.42
N LYS A 30 -12.42 9.45 2.38
CA LYS A 30 -12.47 8.93 1.00
C LYS A 30 -11.09 8.99 0.37
N LEU A 31 -10.82 8.13 -0.61
CA LEU A 31 -9.54 8.13 -1.32
C LEU A 31 -9.17 9.52 -1.86
N ALA A 32 -10.15 10.28 -2.31
CA ALA A 32 -9.97 11.62 -2.83
C ALA A 32 -9.37 12.63 -1.82
N ASP A 33 -9.50 12.39 -0.52
CA ASP A 33 -8.95 13.26 0.54
C ASP A 33 -7.41 13.18 0.60
N TYR A 34 -6.83 12.13 0.03
CA TYR A 34 -5.40 11.85 0.04
C TYR A 34 -4.69 12.21 -1.27
N LYS A 35 -5.37 12.90 -2.19
CA LYS A 35 -4.75 13.43 -3.41
C LYS A 35 -3.57 14.33 -3.06
N GLY A 36 -2.49 14.22 -3.84
CA GLY A 36 -1.25 14.95 -3.60
C GLY A 36 -0.32 14.30 -2.58
N LYS A 37 -0.71 13.17 -1.95
CA LYS A 37 0.12 12.40 -1.03
C LYS A 37 0.25 10.96 -1.50
N TRP A 38 1.36 10.33 -1.18
CA TRP A 38 1.45 8.88 -1.27
C TRP A 38 0.46 8.26 -0.28
N THR A 39 -0.26 7.23 -0.70
CA THR A 39 -1.21 6.52 0.15
C THR A 39 -0.90 5.03 0.14
N VAL A 40 -0.65 4.47 1.32
CA VAL A 40 -0.53 3.04 1.55
C VAL A 40 -1.85 2.57 2.17
N LEU A 41 -2.67 1.93 1.36
CA LEU A 41 -3.94 1.36 1.79
C LEU A 41 -3.75 -0.11 2.12
N PHE A 42 -4.09 -0.54 3.33
CA PHE A 42 -4.02 -1.95 3.71
C PHE A 42 -5.34 -2.46 4.29
N PHE A 43 -5.75 -3.64 3.83
CA PHE A 43 -6.89 -4.38 4.34
C PHE A 43 -6.44 -5.35 5.42
N TYR A 44 -7.30 -5.58 6.43
CA TYR A 44 -7.09 -6.64 7.39
C TYR A 44 -8.41 -7.40 7.65
N PRO A 45 -8.38 -8.74 7.81
CA PRO A 45 -9.58 -9.58 7.77
C PRO A 45 -10.67 -9.23 8.79
N MET A 46 -10.28 -8.92 10.04
CA MET A 46 -11.20 -8.64 11.14
C MET A 46 -10.43 -8.01 12.32
N ASP A 47 -11.04 -7.00 12.97
CA ASP A 47 -10.58 -6.48 14.25
C ASP A 47 -10.57 -7.63 15.30
N PHE A 48 -9.54 -7.71 16.16
CA PHE A 48 -9.46 -8.65 17.31
C PHE A 48 -9.22 -10.14 17.00
N THR A 49 -8.52 -10.48 15.91
CA THR A 49 -8.00 -11.84 15.65
C THR A 49 -6.52 -11.99 16.07
N PHE A 50 -5.77 -12.99 15.58
CA PHE A 50 -4.41 -13.31 16.07
C PHE A 50 -3.28 -12.49 15.42
N VAL A 51 -3.30 -12.34 14.09
CA VAL A 51 -2.25 -11.65 13.32
C VAL A 51 -2.57 -10.17 13.11
N CYS A 52 -3.86 -9.80 13.01
CA CYS A 52 -4.24 -8.41 12.80
C CYS A 52 -3.73 -7.45 13.89
N PRO A 53 -3.76 -7.78 15.20
CA PRO A 53 -3.23 -6.89 16.22
C PRO A 53 -1.72 -6.66 16.11
N THR A 54 -0.95 -7.67 15.71
CA THR A 54 0.50 -7.51 15.56
C THR A 54 0.83 -6.60 14.38
N GLU A 55 0.13 -6.75 13.24
CA GLU A 55 0.27 -5.86 12.09
C GLU A 55 -0.17 -4.44 12.42
N ILE A 56 -1.36 -4.25 12.99
CA ILE A 56 -1.89 -2.92 13.34
C ILE A 56 -0.95 -2.21 14.32
N LEU A 57 -0.43 -2.91 15.33
CA LEU A 57 0.53 -2.33 16.27
C LEU A 57 1.87 -1.98 15.61
N ALA A 58 2.37 -2.83 14.71
CA ALA A 58 3.63 -2.57 14.00
C ALA A 58 3.49 -1.35 13.07
N PHE A 59 2.41 -1.29 12.29
CA PHE A 59 2.09 -0.16 11.44
C PHE A 59 1.83 1.13 12.24
N ASN A 60 1.10 1.04 13.37
CA ASN A 60 0.85 2.19 14.25
C ASN A 60 2.15 2.77 14.83
N LYS A 61 3.11 1.91 15.22
CA LYS A 61 4.45 2.34 15.68
C LYS A 61 5.29 2.99 14.58
N ALA A 62 4.97 2.75 13.32
CA ALA A 62 5.69 3.27 12.17
C ALA A 62 4.99 4.45 11.49
N LEU A 63 3.88 4.97 12.03
CA LEU A 63 3.15 6.11 11.44
C LEU A 63 4.06 7.31 11.18
N ASP A 64 4.94 7.63 12.13
CA ASP A 64 5.91 8.72 11.98
C ASP A 64 6.88 8.49 10.81
N GLN A 65 7.24 7.23 10.52
CA GLN A 65 8.12 6.88 9.41
C GLN A 65 7.40 7.05 8.06
N PHE A 66 6.12 6.69 7.97
CA PHE A 66 5.31 6.98 6.78
C PHE A 66 5.14 8.48 6.58
N SER A 67 4.80 9.21 7.65
CA SER A 67 4.68 10.67 7.57
C SER A 67 5.99 11.35 7.17
N ALA A 68 7.14 10.85 7.64
CA ALA A 68 8.45 11.41 7.31
C ALA A 68 8.79 11.29 5.82
N ILE A 69 8.24 10.31 5.11
CA ILE A 69 8.39 10.14 3.66
C ILE A 69 7.20 10.69 2.87
N GLY A 70 6.32 11.48 3.49
CA GLY A 70 5.16 12.07 2.81
C GLY A 70 4.10 11.05 2.38
N ALA A 71 4.02 9.91 3.07
CA ALA A 71 3.03 8.86 2.83
C ALA A 71 2.01 8.77 3.96
N GLU A 72 0.75 8.57 3.59
CA GLU A 72 -0.37 8.34 4.49
C GLU A 72 -0.67 6.85 4.55
N LEU A 73 -0.75 6.30 5.76
CA LEU A 73 -1.05 4.89 5.99
C LEU A 73 -2.50 4.73 6.43
N ILE A 74 -3.27 3.92 5.72
CA ILE A 74 -4.70 3.71 5.97
C ILE A 74 -4.98 2.23 6.15
N GLY A 75 -5.52 1.86 7.31
CA GLY A 75 -6.07 0.53 7.56
C GLY A 75 -7.59 0.52 7.36
N LEU A 76 -8.11 -0.41 6.56
CA LEU A 76 -9.56 -0.60 6.40
C LEU A 76 -10.01 -1.96 6.95
N ALA A 77 -10.95 -1.90 7.89
CA ALA A 77 -11.74 -3.06 8.34
C ALA A 77 -12.86 -3.43 7.34
N ASP A 78 -13.23 -2.50 6.44
CA ASP A 78 -14.22 -2.65 5.37
C ASP A 78 -15.51 -3.41 5.75
N ARG A 79 -16.24 -2.92 6.76
CA ARG A 79 -17.42 -3.61 7.33
C ARG A 79 -18.54 -3.90 6.32
N ASN A 80 -18.63 -3.18 5.21
CA ASN A 80 -19.64 -3.38 4.17
C ASN A 80 -19.12 -4.17 2.96
N HIS A 81 -17.86 -4.61 3.00
CA HIS A 81 -17.16 -5.38 1.96
C HIS A 81 -17.02 -4.66 0.61
N ALA A 82 -17.37 -3.38 0.52
CA ALA A 82 -17.39 -2.66 -0.74
C ALA A 82 -15.97 -2.38 -1.23
N ALA A 83 -15.08 -1.94 -0.34
CA ALA A 83 -13.70 -1.63 -0.71
C ALA A 83 -12.93 -2.93 -1.01
N ALA A 84 -13.02 -3.96 -0.18
CA ALA A 84 -12.36 -5.25 -0.37
C ALA A 84 -12.82 -5.92 -1.67
N LYS A 85 -14.09 -5.77 -2.06
CA LYS A 85 -14.59 -6.24 -3.35
C LYS A 85 -14.00 -5.44 -4.51
N ALA A 86 -13.98 -4.10 -4.41
CA ALA A 86 -13.41 -3.23 -5.45
C ALA A 86 -11.91 -3.45 -5.65
N TYR A 87 -11.20 -3.74 -4.55
CA TYR A 87 -9.78 -4.07 -4.54
C TYR A 87 -9.50 -5.57 -4.76
N GLY A 88 -10.53 -6.39 -5.04
CA GLY A 88 -10.35 -7.79 -5.40
C GLY A 88 -9.76 -8.68 -4.30
N VAL A 89 -9.87 -8.28 -3.04
CA VAL A 89 -9.32 -9.01 -1.87
C VAL A 89 -10.41 -9.61 -0.98
N LEU A 90 -11.69 -9.40 -1.29
CA LEU A 90 -12.78 -10.05 -0.57
C LEU A 90 -12.82 -11.56 -0.85
N LEU A 91 -12.82 -12.36 0.22
CA LEU A 91 -13.20 -13.77 0.22
C LEU A 91 -14.72 -13.87 0.51
N PRO A 92 -15.57 -14.09 -0.51
CA PRO A 92 -17.02 -13.92 -0.35
C PRO A 92 -17.67 -14.96 0.55
N GLU A 93 -17.18 -16.20 0.55
CA GLU A 93 -17.73 -17.30 1.34
C GLU A 93 -17.38 -17.15 2.83
N GLU A 94 -16.20 -16.61 3.11
CA GLU A 94 -15.66 -16.38 4.44
C GLU A 94 -16.07 -15.01 5.00
N GLY A 95 -16.50 -14.08 4.15
CA GLY A 95 -16.92 -12.74 4.54
C GLY A 95 -15.78 -11.88 5.11
N VAL A 96 -14.54 -12.12 4.67
CA VAL A 96 -13.36 -11.39 5.14
C VAL A 96 -12.47 -10.96 3.98
N ALA A 97 -11.66 -9.92 4.18
CA ALA A 97 -10.64 -9.53 3.21
C ALA A 97 -9.34 -10.33 3.42
N LEU A 98 -8.67 -10.70 2.33
CA LEU A 98 -7.26 -11.07 2.32
C LEU A 98 -6.39 -9.91 2.83
N ARG A 99 -5.14 -10.20 3.19
CA ARG A 99 -4.17 -9.18 3.61
C ARG A 99 -3.60 -8.45 2.40
N GLY A 100 -4.42 -7.58 1.81
CA GLY A 100 -4.03 -6.71 0.70
C GLY A 100 -3.37 -5.43 1.18
N THR A 101 -2.27 -5.03 0.54
CA THR A 101 -1.63 -3.71 0.68
C THR A 101 -1.45 -3.11 -0.70
N PHE A 102 -1.90 -1.88 -0.88
CA PHE A 102 -1.97 -1.16 -2.14
C PHE A 102 -1.21 0.15 -2.03
N PHE A 103 -0.36 0.42 -3.01
CA PHE A 103 0.51 1.60 -3.05
C PHE A 103 -0.03 2.56 -4.09
N ILE A 104 -0.54 3.71 -3.65
CA ILE A 104 -1.22 4.69 -4.49
C ILE A 104 -0.40 5.96 -4.48
N ASP A 105 -0.03 6.46 -5.66
CA ASP A 105 0.78 7.67 -5.77
C ASP A 105 -0.06 8.96 -5.60
N PRO A 106 0.59 10.14 -5.51
CA PRO A 106 -0.10 11.43 -5.35
C PRO A 106 -1.14 11.76 -6.43
N THR A 107 -1.07 11.13 -7.60
CA THR A 107 -2.04 11.31 -8.70
C THR A 107 -3.27 10.43 -8.55
N GLY A 108 -3.26 9.49 -7.61
CA GLY A 108 -4.30 8.48 -7.41
C GLY A 108 -4.07 7.22 -8.25
N THR A 109 -2.88 7.02 -8.80
CA THR A 109 -2.55 5.84 -9.61
C THR A 109 -2.05 4.70 -8.73
N LEU A 110 -2.54 3.48 -8.96
CA LEU A 110 -2.06 2.28 -8.29
C LEU A 110 -0.68 1.87 -8.85
N ARG A 111 0.34 1.80 -7.99
CA ARG A 111 1.74 1.55 -8.36
C ARG A 111 2.23 0.15 -8.01
N ALA A 112 1.73 -0.41 -6.92
CA ALA A 112 1.99 -1.80 -6.54
C ALA A 112 0.84 -2.35 -5.69
N MET A 113 0.78 -3.67 -5.59
CA MET A 113 -0.11 -4.38 -4.68
C MET A 113 0.56 -5.64 -4.16
N HIS A 114 0.49 -5.87 -2.86
CA HIS A 114 0.90 -7.09 -2.20
C HIS A 114 -0.35 -7.74 -1.59
N VAL A 115 -0.59 -9.02 -1.90
CA VAL A 115 -1.74 -9.75 -1.36
C VAL A 115 -1.23 -11.03 -0.72
N HIS A 116 -1.40 -11.13 0.59
CA HIS A 116 -1.04 -12.33 1.34
C HIS A 116 -2.29 -13.11 1.75
N ASP A 117 -2.14 -14.42 1.87
CA ASP A 117 -3.12 -15.28 2.52
C ASP A 117 -3.25 -14.91 4.02
N LEU A 118 -4.34 -15.34 4.64
CA LEU A 118 -4.71 -15.01 6.02
C LEU A 118 -3.64 -15.33 7.09
N PRO A 119 -2.85 -16.42 7.03
CA PRO A 119 -1.95 -16.79 8.13
C PRO A 119 -0.62 -16.01 8.16
N VAL A 120 -0.26 -15.27 7.09
CA VAL A 120 1.06 -14.63 6.96
C VAL A 120 0.94 -13.11 7.06
N GLY A 121 1.60 -12.52 8.06
CA GLY A 121 1.67 -11.06 8.21
C GLY A 121 2.56 -10.37 7.19
N ARG A 122 2.42 -9.05 7.06
CA ARG A 122 3.20 -8.17 6.18
C ARG A 122 4.39 -7.54 6.92
N SER A 123 5.40 -7.12 6.15
CA SER A 123 6.53 -6.34 6.66
C SER A 123 6.28 -4.85 6.49
N VAL A 124 6.48 -4.10 7.58
CA VAL A 124 6.41 -2.63 7.58
C VAL A 124 7.59 -2.06 6.81
N GLU A 125 8.77 -2.64 7.00
CA GLU A 125 10.03 -2.26 6.36
C GLU A 125 9.92 -2.37 4.83
N GLU A 126 9.38 -3.48 4.34
CA GLU A 126 9.16 -3.67 2.90
C GLU A 126 8.14 -2.67 2.35
N THR A 127 7.10 -2.36 3.13
CA THR A 127 6.11 -1.37 2.73
C THR A 127 6.74 0.02 2.58
N ILE A 128 7.58 0.43 3.53
CA ILE A 128 8.33 1.69 3.46
C ILE A 128 9.31 1.67 2.28
N ARG A 129 10.05 0.57 2.09
CA ARG A 129 11.02 0.40 1.00
C ARG A 129 10.37 0.59 -0.37
N VAL A 130 9.19 0.01 -0.60
CA VAL A 130 8.45 0.15 -1.86
C VAL A 130 8.03 1.59 -2.12
N VAL A 131 7.52 2.30 -1.10
CA VAL A 131 7.17 3.73 -1.23
C VAL A 131 8.40 4.56 -1.62
N LYS A 132 9.51 4.39 -0.89
CA LYS A 132 10.77 5.09 -1.17
C LYS A 132 11.31 4.80 -2.56
N ALA A 133 11.20 3.54 -3.02
CA ALA A 133 11.64 3.15 -4.35
C ALA A 133 10.87 3.91 -5.44
N PHE A 134 9.54 3.95 -5.36
CA PHE A 134 8.75 4.70 -6.33
C PHE A 134 8.98 6.20 -6.26
N GLN A 135 9.11 6.77 -5.05
CA GLN A 135 9.45 8.18 -4.89
C GLN A 135 10.77 8.52 -5.56
N PHE A 136 11.80 7.68 -5.37
CA PHE A 136 13.09 7.83 -6.03
C PHE A 136 12.96 7.78 -7.55
N THR A 137 12.23 6.80 -8.10
CA THR A 137 12.05 6.70 -9.54
C THR A 137 11.28 7.88 -10.12
N ASP A 138 10.28 8.39 -9.38
CA ASP A 138 9.46 9.52 -9.80
C ASP A 138 10.25 10.85 -9.79
N GLU A 139 11.19 11.00 -8.85
CA GLU A 139 12.05 12.18 -8.72
C GLU A 139 13.22 12.18 -9.70
N HIS A 140 13.90 11.03 -9.86
CA HIS A 140 15.18 10.97 -10.58
C HIS A 140 15.08 10.38 -11.99
N GLY A 141 14.01 9.63 -12.32
CA GLY A 141 13.86 8.97 -13.62
C GLY A 141 14.77 7.74 -13.82
N GLU A 142 15.54 7.35 -12.80
CA GLU A 142 16.30 6.11 -12.76
C GLU A 142 15.43 4.95 -12.24
N VAL A 143 15.92 3.70 -12.36
CA VAL A 143 15.21 2.52 -11.86
C VAL A 143 15.94 1.86 -10.68
N CYS A 144 15.13 1.34 -9.75
CA CYS A 144 15.61 0.64 -8.56
C CYS A 144 15.82 -0.87 -8.87
N PRO A 145 17.03 -1.43 -8.65
CA PRO A 145 17.29 -2.86 -8.82
C PRO A 145 16.59 -3.74 -7.77
N ALA A 146 16.70 -5.06 -7.93
CA ALA A 146 16.17 -6.02 -6.97
C ALA A 146 16.78 -5.81 -5.58
N GLY A 147 15.92 -5.76 -4.55
CA GLY A 147 16.35 -5.52 -3.17
C GLY A 147 16.89 -4.11 -2.92
N TRP A 148 16.62 -3.14 -3.81
CA TRP A 148 17.07 -1.76 -3.61
C TRP A 148 16.54 -1.18 -2.31
N GLU A 149 17.43 -0.50 -1.60
CA GLU A 149 17.18 0.30 -0.42
C GLU A 149 17.73 1.71 -0.65
N GLU A 150 17.21 2.69 0.09
CA GLU A 150 17.65 4.08 -0.02
C GLU A 150 19.17 4.21 0.18
N GLY A 151 19.82 4.96 -0.72
CA GLY A 151 21.28 5.15 -0.74
C GLY A 151 22.07 4.04 -1.44
N LYS A 152 21.43 2.98 -1.93
CA LYS A 152 22.08 1.96 -2.78
C LYS A 152 22.10 2.38 -4.25
N ASP A 153 23.02 1.78 -5.00
CA ASP A 153 23.17 2.00 -6.44
C ASP A 153 21.86 1.73 -7.19
N THR A 154 21.55 2.62 -8.13
CA THR A 154 20.42 2.57 -9.06
C THR A 154 20.90 2.43 -10.51
N ILE A 155 19.96 2.22 -11.43
CA ILE A 155 20.26 2.06 -12.85
C ILE A 155 19.71 3.26 -13.60
N ASP A 156 20.61 4.13 -14.08
CA ASP A 156 20.30 5.06 -15.15
C ASP A 156 20.07 4.27 -16.44
N THR A 157 18.85 4.33 -16.98
CA THR A 157 18.47 3.57 -18.18
C THR A 157 19.22 4.02 -19.44
N ALA A 158 19.76 5.24 -19.46
CA ALA A 158 20.58 5.75 -20.55
C ALA A 158 22.04 5.25 -20.47
N ASN A 159 22.54 4.93 -19.28
CA ASN A 159 23.94 4.56 -19.02
C ASN A 159 24.06 3.31 -18.13
N LYS A 160 23.23 2.30 -18.41
CA LYS A 160 23.10 1.09 -17.57
C LYS A 160 24.43 0.35 -17.33
N GLU A 161 25.40 0.48 -18.24
CA GLU A 161 26.72 -0.15 -18.15
C GLU A 161 27.49 0.30 -16.89
N VAL A 162 27.22 1.51 -16.39
CA VAL A 162 27.83 2.01 -15.15
C VAL A 162 27.42 1.17 -13.95
N TYR A 163 26.16 0.72 -13.89
CA TYR A 163 25.69 -0.13 -12.81
C TYR A 163 26.24 -1.55 -12.93
N PHE A 164 26.14 -2.15 -14.12
CA PHE A 164 26.53 -3.55 -14.34
C PHE A 164 28.04 -3.79 -14.28
N SER A 165 28.88 -2.74 -14.42
CA SER A 165 30.33 -2.87 -14.24
C SER A 165 30.78 -2.98 -12.77
N LYS A 166 29.88 -2.72 -11.81
CA LYS A 166 30.15 -2.80 -10.36
C LYS A 166 29.75 -4.15 -9.72
N GLN A 167 29.09 -5.03 -10.45
CA GLN A 167 28.63 -6.35 -9.97
C GLN A 167 29.71 -7.40 -10.14
#